data_AF-A0A969MRM5-F1
#
_entry.id   AF-A0A969MRM5-F1
#
_cell.length_a   1.000
_cell.length_b   1.000
_cell.length_c   1.000
_cell.angle_alpha   90.00
_cell.angle_beta   90.00
_cell.angle_gamma   90.00
#
_symmetry.space_group_name_H-M   'P 1'
#
loop_
_entity.id
_entity.type
_entity.pdbx_description
1 polymer ?
#
loop_
_entity_poly.entity_id
_entity_poly.type
_entity_poly.pdbx_seq_one_letter_code
_entity_poly.pdbx_strand_id
1 'polypeptide(L)'
;MAHFEMRDFSTNAPNELLVSVNNHSNISPTCVEILPRGKKTFFVFDNKLNNTEKTELDALLLTWSVPSVNVKTLTGVSNQLSEPMTFSFDATRNKSLSTETTTLIYSEAQLTNMDWIQVGAADDADSGIVMPFDGTIIRATGNCENVANTAMGIHLFINMLSVGSIIDFSGSGEQSRSVLNLNIDFVAGDKIRLRAIGGGGANRIEDTIITLWIKWRKV
;
A
#
# COMPACT_ATOMS: atom_id res chain seq x y z
N MET A 1 -23.47 -32.25 30.45
CA MET A 1 -22.77 -32.29 29.15
C MET A 1 -23.57 -31.40 28.21
N ALA A 2 -23.03 -30.26 27.81
CA ALA A 2 -23.77 -29.30 26.97
C ALA A 2 -23.80 -29.80 25.52
N HIS A 3 -24.97 -29.76 24.89
CA HIS A 3 -25.17 -30.09 23.48
C HIS A 3 -25.12 -28.78 22.67
N PHE A 4 -24.26 -28.71 21.67
CA PHE A 4 -24.14 -27.57 20.76
C PHE A 4 -24.75 -27.95 19.41
N GLU A 5 -25.70 -27.16 18.91
CA GLU A 5 -26.24 -27.29 17.56
C GLU A 5 -25.89 -26.01 16.78
N MET A 6 -25.15 -26.13 15.68
CA MET A 6 -24.92 -25.02 14.75
C MET A 6 -25.98 -25.07 13.65
N ARG A 7 -26.65 -23.95 13.39
CA ARG A 7 -27.50 -23.77 12.22
C ARG A 7 -26.89 -22.73 11.28
N ASP A 8 -26.84 -23.05 10.00
CA ASP A 8 -26.26 -22.19 8.97
C ASP A 8 -27.33 -21.25 8.42
N PHE A 9 -27.08 -19.95 8.49
CA PHE A 9 -27.91 -18.91 7.87
C PHE A 9 -27.05 -18.19 6.84
N SER A 10 -27.26 -18.52 5.56
CA SER A 10 -26.58 -17.86 4.45
C SER A 10 -27.59 -17.20 3.51
N THR A 11 -27.83 -15.91 3.70
CA THR A 11 -28.39 -15.05 2.63
C THR A 11 -27.87 -13.62 2.76
N ASN A 12 -27.52 -13.04 1.61
CA ASN A 12 -26.70 -11.84 1.41
C ASN A 12 -27.40 -10.51 1.77
N ALA A 13 -26.72 -9.63 2.52
CA ALA A 13 -26.84 -8.16 2.43
C ALA A 13 -25.62 -7.46 3.06
N PRO A 14 -25.12 -6.33 2.52
CA PRO A 14 -23.92 -5.64 3.02
C PRO A 14 -24.23 -4.48 3.98
N ASN A 15 -23.37 -4.31 4.98
CA ASN A 15 -23.10 -3.09 5.76
C ASN A 15 -24.05 -2.65 6.89
N GLU A 16 -24.65 -3.58 7.63
CA GLU A 16 -25.18 -3.27 8.98
C GLU A 16 -24.62 -4.25 10.01
N LEU A 17 -24.08 -3.71 11.12
CA LEU A 17 -23.85 -4.49 12.33
C LEU A 17 -25.23 -4.71 12.98
N LEU A 18 -25.90 -5.78 12.61
CA LEU A 18 -27.18 -6.17 13.21
C LEU A 18 -26.91 -6.84 14.56
N VAL A 19 -26.97 -6.06 15.64
CA VAL A 19 -27.07 -6.61 17.00
C VAL A 19 -28.55 -6.93 17.26
N SER A 20 -28.96 -8.17 16.98
CA SER A 20 -30.30 -8.66 17.32
C SER A 20 -30.27 -9.32 18.70
N VAL A 21 -30.97 -8.73 19.67
CA VAL A 21 -31.20 -9.33 21.00
C VAL A 21 -32.63 -9.87 21.04
N ASN A 22 -32.80 -11.16 20.78
CA ASN A 22 -34.11 -11.81 20.90
C ASN A 22 -34.37 -12.25 22.34
N ASN A 23 -35.14 -11.46 23.07
CA ASN A 23 -35.68 -11.86 24.37
C ASN A 23 -36.95 -12.71 24.17
N HIS A 24 -36.77 -14.01 23.90
CA HIS A 24 -37.86 -14.96 24.09
C HIS A 24 -37.95 -15.39 25.55
N SER A 25 -39.15 -15.28 26.10
CA SER A 25 -39.45 -15.45 27.51
C SER A 25 -39.09 -16.82 28.06
N ASN A 26 -38.51 -16.76 29.26
CA ASN A 26 -38.41 -17.75 30.32
C ASN A 26 -37.40 -18.90 30.28
N ILE A 27 -36.82 -19.36 29.17
CA ILE A 27 -35.60 -20.21 29.24
C ILE A 27 -34.84 -20.14 27.90
N SER A 28 -33.77 -19.34 27.76
CA SER A 28 -32.75 -19.56 26.71
C SER A 28 -31.52 -18.65 26.82
N PRO A 29 -30.34 -19.13 26.39
CA PRO A 29 -29.09 -18.36 26.37
C PRO A 29 -29.20 -17.12 25.48
N THR A 30 -28.61 -16.02 25.92
CA THR A 30 -28.36 -14.84 25.09
C THR A 30 -27.25 -15.16 24.10
N CYS A 31 -27.62 -15.37 22.84
CA CYS A 31 -26.67 -15.42 21.73
C CYS A 31 -26.26 -14.00 21.35
N VAL A 32 -24.97 -13.73 21.30
CA VAL A 32 -24.42 -12.50 20.73
C VAL A 32 -23.67 -12.88 19.47
N GLU A 33 -24.22 -12.52 18.31
CA GLU A 33 -23.58 -12.79 17.02
C GLU A 33 -22.66 -11.61 16.67
N ILE A 34 -21.36 -11.85 16.62
CA ILE A 34 -20.36 -10.89 16.13
C ILE A 34 -19.72 -11.51 14.89
N LEU A 35 -19.85 -10.86 13.74
CA LEU A 35 -19.34 -11.35 12.46
C LEU A 35 -18.12 -10.53 12.00
N PRO A 36 -16.88 -11.03 12.16
CA PRO A 36 -15.75 -10.54 11.40
C PRO A 36 -15.71 -11.23 10.03
N ARG A 37 -15.30 -10.48 8.99
CA ARG A 37 -15.11 -11.02 7.64
C ARG A 37 -14.08 -12.15 7.65
N GLY A 38 -14.48 -13.35 7.21
CA GLY A 38 -13.58 -14.45 6.85
C GLY A 38 -13.34 -15.53 7.92
N LYS A 39 -13.77 -15.35 9.17
CA LYS A 39 -13.84 -16.41 10.18
C LYS A 39 -15.09 -16.19 11.03
N LYS A 40 -16.08 -17.08 10.92
CA LYS A 40 -17.25 -17.07 11.81
C LYS A 40 -16.78 -17.56 13.18
N THR A 41 -16.65 -16.67 14.15
CA THR A 41 -16.43 -17.04 15.56
C THR A 41 -17.73 -16.82 16.29
N PHE A 42 -18.42 -17.91 16.63
CA PHE A 42 -19.65 -17.87 17.42
C PHE A 42 -19.28 -17.90 18.91
N PHE A 43 -19.75 -16.93 19.68
CA PHE A 43 -19.70 -16.98 21.14
C PHE A 43 -21.12 -17.24 21.64
N VAL A 44 -21.41 -18.49 22.01
CA VAL A 44 -22.62 -18.83 22.74
C VAL A 44 -22.30 -18.68 24.22
N PHE A 45 -22.81 -17.63 24.86
CA PHE A 45 -22.70 -17.48 26.30
C PHE A 45 -23.86 -18.23 26.97
N ASP A 46 -23.54 -19.22 27.81
CA ASP A 46 -24.52 -19.73 28.76
C ASP A 46 -24.83 -18.60 29.75
N ASN A 47 -26.10 -18.41 30.12
CA ASN A 47 -26.56 -17.31 30.97
C ASN A 47 -26.18 -17.51 32.46
N LYS A 48 -25.07 -18.23 32.69
CA LYS A 48 -24.53 -18.68 33.97
C LYS A 48 -23.09 -18.20 34.21
N LEU A 49 -22.64 -17.19 33.46
CA LEU A 49 -21.35 -16.57 33.76
C LEU A 49 -21.39 -16.00 35.18
N ASN A 50 -20.42 -16.39 36.00
CA ASN A 50 -20.23 -15.76 37.29
C ASN A 50 -19.64 -14.36 37.10
N ASN A 51 -19.66 -13.53 38.15
CA ASN A 51 -19.22 -12.14 38.06
C ASN A 51 -17.74 -11.99 37.62
N THR A 52 -16.90 -12.98 37.93
CA THR A 52 -15.49 -13.00 37.53
C THR A 52 -15.36 -13.23 36.02
N GLU A 53 -16.05 -14.24 35.49
CA GLU A 53 -16.05 -14.55 34.05
C GLU A 53 -16.63 -13.40 33.22
N LYS A 54 -17.64 -12.69 33.75
CA LYS A 54 -18.18 -11.49 33.12
C LYS A 54 -17.15 -10.36 33.03
N THR A 55 -16.39 -10.16 34.10
CA THR A 55 -15.34 -9.12 34.15
C THR A 55 -14.18 -9.44 33.19
N GLU A 56 -13.81 -10.72 33.06
CA GLU A 56 -12.80 -11.17 32.09
C GLU A 56 -13.28 -11.01 30.64
N LEU A 57 -14.55 -11.30 30.38
CA LEU A 57 -15.16 -11.07 29.07
C LEU A 57 -15.19 -9.58 28.70
N ASP A 58 -15.59 -8.72 29.65
CA ASP A 58 -15.59 -7.27 29.45
C ASP A 58 -14.17 -6.75 29.19
N ALA A 59 -13.15 -7.30 29.88
CA ALA A 59 -11.75 -6.99 29.62
C ALA A 59 -11.29 -7.45 28.22
N LEU A 60 -11.69 -8.65 27.78
CA LEU A 60 -11.37 -9.16 26.45
C LEU A 60 -12.04 -8.35 25.33
N LEU A 61 -13.32 -7.98 25.51
CA LEU A 61 -14.04 -7.12 24.57
C LEU A 61 -13.47 -5.70 24.50
N LEU A 62 -12.97 -5.15 25.61
CA LEU A 62 -12.26 -3.86 25.62
C LEU A 62 -10.92 -3.93 24.87
N THR A 63 -10.24 -5.08 24.87
CA THR A 63 -8.96 -5.26 24.15
C THR A 63 -9.13 -5.55 22.66
N TRP A 64 -10.32 -5.97 22.22
CA TRP A 64 -10.60 -6.21 20.81
C TRP A 64 -11.01 -4.90 20.12
N SER A 65 -10.04 -4.04 19.85
CA SER A 65 -10.25 -2.98 18.87
C SER A 65 -10.32 -3.61 17.48
N VAL A 66 -11.50 -3.62 16.85
CA VAL A 66 -11.57 -3.84 15.41
C VAL A 66 -10.73 -2.74 14.78
N PRO A 67 -9.68 -3.05 14.00
CA PRO A 67 -8.91 -2.02 13.34
C PRO A 67 -9.87 -1.19 12.48
N SER A 68 -10.02 0.08 12.82
CA SER A 68 -10.91 0.97 12.08
C SER A 68 -10.36 1.14 10.67
N VAL A 69 -11.03 0.51 9.71
CA VAL A 69 -10.73 0.69 8.29
C VAL A 69 -11.15 2.10 7.94
N ASN A 70 -10.17 2.98 7.80
CA ASN A 70 -10.40 4.37 7.44
C ASN A 70 -10.61 4.43 5.94
N VAL A 71 -11.86 4.43 5.49
CA VAL A 71 -12.21 4.75 4.10
C VAL A 71 -12.30 6.26 3.97
N LYS A 72 -11.50 6.83 3.06
CA LYS A 72 -11.55 8.25 2.73
C LYS A 72 -11.42 8.43 1.22
N THR A 73 -12.08 9.46 0.71
CA THR A 73 -11.89 9.92 -0.66
C THR A 73 -10.69 10.85 -0.71
N LEU A 74 -9.75 10.63 -1.65
CA LEU A 74 -8.66 11.56 -1.90
C LEU A 74 -9.13 12.72 -2.76
N THR A 75 -8.77 13.94 -2.37
CA THR A 75 -8.94 15.11 -3.24
C THR A 75 -7.64 15.30 -4.01
N GLY A 76 -7.69 15.04 -5.32
CA GLY A 76 -6.55 15.19 -6.22
C GLY A 76 -6.47 16.57 -6.87
N VAL A 77 -5.62 16.66 -7.90
CA VAL A 77 -5.58 17.81 -8.82
C VAL A 77 -6.96 18.01 -9.46
N SER A 78 -7.31 19.26 -9.79
CA SER A 78 -8.60 19.63 -10.40
C SER A 78 -8.96 18.73 -11.59
N ASN A 79 -10.18 18.17 -11.59
CA ASN A 79 -10.75 17.23 -12.57
C ASN A 79 -10.34 15.74 -12.45
N GLN A 80 -9.66 15.33 -11.38
CA GLN A 80 -9.51 13.91 -11.07
C GLN A 80 -10.77 13.33 -10.40
N LEU A 81 -11.27 12.20 -10.92
CA LEU A 81 -12.33 11.44 -10.27
C LEU A 81 -11.84 10.96 -8.91
N SER A 82 -12.58 11.33 -7.87
CA SER A 82 -12.21 11.06 -6.50
C SER A 82 -12.79 9.71 -6.09
N GLU A 83 -11.97 8.66 -6.15
CA GLU A 83 -12.38 7.31 -5.75
C GLU A 83 -12.16 7.10 -4.24
N PRO A 84 -13.06 6.37 -3.55
CA PRO A 84 -12.86 6.01 -2.16
C PRO A 84 -11.68 5.05 -2.02
N MET A 85 -10.71 5.40 -1.16
CA MET A 85 -9.55 4.57 -0.86
C MET A 85 -9.55 4.14 0.61
N THR A 86 -8.99 2.96 0.85
CA THR A 86 -8.77 2.44 2.20
C THR A 86 -7.37 2.76 2.68
N PHE A 87 -7.25 3.25 3.91
CA PHE A 87 -5.98 3.62 4.52
C PHE A 87 -5.67 2.80 5.78
N SER A 88 -4.39 2.52 5.99
CA SER A 88 -3.84 1.90 7.19
C SER A 88 -2.60 2.65 7.65
N PHE A 89 -2.31 2.64 8.95
CA PHE A 89 -1.12 3.28 9.49
C PHE A 89 0.12 2.42 9.20
N ASP A 90 1.09 2.99 8.48
CA ASP A 90 2.41 2.42 8.24
C ASP A 90 3.36 2.94 9.33
N ALA A 91 3.65 2.08 10.31
CA ALA A 91 4.52 2.41 11.44
C ALA A 91 5.99 2.64 11.03
N THR A 92 6.46 1.99 9.96
CA THR A 92 7.83 2.15 9.45
C THR A 92 8.06 3.58 8.94
N ARG A 93 7.03 4.20 8.35
CA ARG A 93 7.08 5.55 7.77
C ARG A 93 6.36 6.60 8.61
N ASN A 94 5.73 6.19 9.72
CA ASN A 94 4.93 7.01 10.63
C ASN A 94 3.83 7.80 9.93
N LYS A 95 3.07 7.16 9.03
CA LYS A 95 2.07 7.80 8.15
C LYS A 95 0.87 6.90 7.88
N SER A 96 -0.30 7.49 7.65
CA SER A 96 -1.44 6.76 7.09
C SER A 96 -1.34 6.69 5.57
N LEU A 97 -1.14 5.47 5.06
CA LEU A 97 -0.94 5.18 3.64
C LEU A 97 -2.08 4.31 3.11
N SER A 98 -2.35 4.40 1.81
CA SER A 98 -3.30 3.52 1.13
C SER A 98 -2.92 2.04 1.33
N THR A 99 -3.92 1.18 1.44
CA THR A 99 -3.70 -0.28 1.46
C THR A 99 -3.29 -0.77 0.08
N GLU A 100 -3.86 -0.17 -0.97
CA GLU A 100 -3.49 -0.41 -2.35
C GLU A 100 -2.18 0.28 -2.70
N THR A 101 -1.44 -0.31 -3.64
CA THR A 101 -0.15 0.19 -4.12
C THR A 101 -0.25 0.43 -5.62
N THR A 102 0.19 1.60 -6.06
CA THR A 102 0.30 1.96 -7.48
C THR A 102 1.74 1.83 -7.93
N THR A 103 1.97 1.32 -9.13
CA THR A 103 3.31 1.20 -9.72
C THR A 103 3.50 2.15 -10.89
N LEU A 104 4.65 2.82 -10.93
CA LEU A 104 5.11 3.58 -12.09
C LEU A 104 6.29 2.84 -12.71
N ILE A 105 6.26 2.62 -14.03
CA ILE A 105 7.31 1.89 -14.74
C ILE A 105 7.98 2.84 -15.71
N TYR A 106 9.30 2.87 -15.63
CA TYR A 106 10.20 3.60 -16.51
C TYR A 106 11.08 2.59 -17.22
N SER A 107 11.35 2.79 -18.49
CA SER A 107 12.22 1.92 -19.26
C SER A 107 12.97 2.67 -20.33
N GLU A 108 14.16 2.20 -20.66
CA GLU A 108 14.94 2.73 -21.77
C GLU A 108 15.89 1.64 -22.30
N ALA A 109 16.07 1.60 -23.61
CA ALA A 109 16.92 0.59 -24.25
C ALA A 109 18.41 0.88 -24.01
N GLN A 110 18.80 2.16 -23.97
CA GLN A 110 20.17 2.59 -23.73
C GLN A 110 20.18 3.88 -22.90
N LEU A 111 20.87 3.85 -21.76
CA LEU A 111 21.05 5.00 -20.88
C LEU A 111 22.53 5.33 -20.73
N THR A 112 22.88 6.56 -21.08
CA THR A 112 24.17 7.19 -20.80
C THR A 112 24.05 8.20 -19.65
N ASN A 113 25.17 8.81 -19.28
CA ASN A 113 25.17 9.83 -18.23
C ASN A 113 24.25 11.00 -18.61
N MET A 114 23.36 11.37 -17.69
CA MET A 114 22.41 12.46 -17.80
C MET A 114 21.26 12.20 -18.79
N ASP A 115 20.98 10.95 -19.13
CA ASP A 115 19.79 10.60 -19.91
C ASP A 115 18.55 10.45 -19.01
N TRP A 116 17.43 11.00 -19.48
CA TRP A 116 16.13 10.78 -18.88
C TRP A 116 15.59 9.42 -19.28
N ILE A 117 14.87 8.75 -18.37
CA ILE A 117 14.27 7.44 -18.63
C ILE A 117 12.81 7.63 -19.05
N GLN A 118 12.39 6.98 -20.14
CA GLN A 118 11.04 7.08 -20.65
C GLN A 118 10.02 6.44 -19.71
N VAL A 119 8.78 6.92 -19.80
CA VAL A 119 7.61 6.36 -19.10
C VAL A 119 6.82 5.52 -20.08
N GLY A 120 6.71 4.21 -19.84
CA GLY A 120 5.96 3.31 -20.72
C GLY A 120 6.44 3.37 -22.18
N ALA A 121 5.58 3.82 -23.09
CA ALA A 121 5.89 4.00 -24.51
C ALA A 121 5.95 5.48 -24.92
N ALA A 122 6.23 6.38 -23.97
CA ALA A 122 6.34 7.81 -24.27
C ALA A 122 7.57 8.07 -25.15
N ASP A 123 7.36 8.71 -26.30
CA ASP A 123 8.43 9.12 -27.22
C ASP A 123 9.34 10.21 -26.65
N ASP A 124 8.97 10.84 -25.53
CA ASP A 124 9.75 11.87 -24.85
C ASP A 124 9.91 11.55 -23.35
N ALA A 125 11.15 11.32 -22.94
CA ALA A 125 11.55 11.03 -21.58
C ALA A 125 11.44 12.25 -20.62
N ASP A 126 11.29 13.48 -21.14
CA ASP A 126 11.11 14.68 -20.32
C ASP A 126 9.67 14.87 -19.79
N SER A 127 8.73 14.11 -20.34
CA SER A 127 7.30 14.19 -20.02
C SER A 127 6.99 13.86 -18.56
N GLY A 128 7.66 12.84 -17.99
CA GLY A 128 7.46 12.38 -16.61
C GLY A 128 6.00 11.99 -16.29
N ILE A 129 5.73 11.72 -15.02
CA ILE A 129 4.36 11.41 -14.54
C ILE A 129 3.92 12.48 -13.55
N VAL A 130 2.84 13.18 -13.87
CA VAL A 130 2.20 14.14 -12.95
C VAL A 130 1.32 13.38 -11.97
N MET A 131 1.58 13.57 -10.68
CA MET A 131 0.94 12.78 -9.65
C MET A 131 -0.47 13.28 -9.35
N PRO A 132 -1.48 12.38 -9.32
CA PRO A 132 -2.86 12.79 -9.13
C PRO A 132 -3.20 13.18 -7.69
N PHE A 133 -2.51 12.56 -6.73
CA PHE A 133 -2.74 12.70 -5.29
C PHE A 133 -1.42 12.80 -4.54
N ASP A 134 -1.48 13.26 -3.30
CA ASP A 134 -0.38 13.17 -2.34
C ASP A 134 0.04 11.72 -2.11
N GLY A 135 1.34 11.43 -2.18
CA GLY A 135 1.81 10.07 -2.03
C GLY A 135 3.28 9.93 -1.66
N THR A 136 3.63 8.72 -1.25
CA THR A 136 4.97 8.34 -0.83
C THR A 136 5.47 7.21 -1.72
N ILE A 137 6.66 7.38 -2.29
CA ILE A 137 7.39 6.28 -2.93
C ILE A 137 7.95 5.41 -1.81
N ILE A 138 7.46 4.17 -1.73
CA ILE A 138 7.78 3.23 -0.66
C ILE A 138 8.87 2.23 -1.03
N ARG A 139 9.03 1.97 -2.33
CA ARG A 139 10.01 1.00 -2.86
C ARG A 139 10.39 1.38 -4.28
N ALA A 140 11.61 1.03 -4.67
CA ALA A 140 12.07 1.03 -6.05
C ALA A 140 12.77 -0.29 -6.38
N THR A 141 12.73 -0.71 -7.63
CA THR A 141 13.52 -1.82 -8.15
C THR A 141 13.99 -1.45 -9.55
N GLY A 142 15.13 -2.01 -9.93
CA GLY A 142 15.68 -1.80 -11.25
C GLY A 142 16.30 -3.07 -11.78
N ASN A 143 16.11 -3.29 -13.07
CA ASN A 143 16.83 -4.28 -13.85
C ASN A 143 17.56 -3.57 -14.99
N CYS A 144 18.77 -3.99 -15.32
CA CYS A 144 19.50 -3.52 -16.48
C CYS A 144 20.49 -4.58 -16.97
N GLU A 145 20.93 -4.45 -18.22
CA GLU A 145 22.15 -5.07 -18.73
C GLU A 145 23.28 -4.04 -18.73
N ASN A 146 24.24 -4.14 -17.80
CA ASN A 146 25.37 -3.21 -17.75
C ASN A 146 26.53 -3.72 -18.60
N VAL A 147 26.61 -3.22 -19.82
CA VAL A 147 27.65 -3.57 -20.81
C VAL A 147 28.98 -2.86 -20.61
N ALA A 148 29.07 -1.82 -19.76
CA ALA A 148 30.21 -0.89 -19.75
C ALA A 148 31.08 -0.90 -18.49
N ASN A 149 30.91 -1.88 -17.59
CA ASN A 149 31.70 -2.01 -16.35
C ASN A 149 31.81 -0.72 -15.51
N THR A 150 30.80 0.16 -15.60
CA THR A 150 30.79 1.43 -14.85
C THR A 150 29.55 1.54 -14.00
N ALA A 151 29.72 2.04 -12.78
CA ALA A 151 28.61 2.29 -11.89
C ALA A 151 27.74 3.43 -12.43
N MET A 152 26.43 3.24 -12.36
CA MET A 152 25.43 4.21 -12.78
C MET A 152 24.30 4.26 -11.77
N GLY A 153 23.99 5.46 -11.29
CA GLY A 153 22.89 5.72 -10.39
C GLY A 153 21.64 6.12 -11.17
N ILE A 154 20.49 5.64 -10.75
CA ILE A 154 19.19 6.10 -11.21
C ILE A 154 18.69 7.11 -10.18
N HIS A 155 18.71 8.37 -10.58
CA HIS A 155 18.29 9.48 -9.74
C HIS A 155 16.82 9.78 -9.92
N LEU A 156 16.14 9.99 -8.78
CA LEU A 156 14.77 10.49 -8.75
C LEU A 156 14.78 12.02 -8.83
N PHE A 157 13.89 12.54 -9.67
CA PHE A 157 13.58 13.96 -9.74
C PHE A 157 12.10 14.17 -9.44
N ILE A 158 11.82 15.11 -8.53
CA ILE A 158 10.48 15.63 -8.26
C ILE A 158 10.46 17.06 -8.80
N ASN A 159 9.63 17.30 -9.79
CA ASN A 159 9.73 18.45 -10.67
C ASN A 159 11.16 18.54 -11.22
N MET A 160 11.84 19.69 -11.08
CA MET A 160 13.22 19.88 -11.54
C MET A 160 14.28 19.59 -10.46
N LEU A 161 13.87 19.17 -9.25
CA LEU A 161 14.78 18.98 -8.12
C LEU A 161 15.18 17.51 -8.00
N SER A 162 16.49 17.26 -7.94
CA SER A 162 17.01 15.92 -7.68
C SER A 162 16.82 15.56 -6.21
N VAL A 163 16.21 14.40 -5.96
CA VAL A 163 16.10 13.79 -4.63
C VAL A 163 17.32 12.92 -4.32
N GLY A 164 18.10 12.57 -5.34
CA GLY A 164 19.28 11.70 -5.25
C GLY A 164 19.09 10.36 -5.94
N SER A 165 20.13 9.52 -5.88
CA SER A 165 20.07 8.15 -6.39
C SER A 165 19.11 7.31 -5.56
N ILE A 166 18.19 6.61 -6.23
CA ILE A 166 17.26 5.67 -5.61
C ILE A 166 17.63 4.21 -5.93
N ILE A 167 18.46 3.98 -6.94
CA ILE A 167 19.00 2.68 -7.34
C ILE A 167 20.41 2.91 -7.88
N ASP A 168 21.39 2.17 -7.37
CA ASP A 168 22.74 2.17 -7.93
C ASP A 168 23.06 0.81 -8.57
N PHE A 169 23.33 0.83 -9.86
CA PHE A 169 23.88 -0.30 -10.58
C PHE A 169 25.40 -0.26 -10.48
N SER A 170 26.00 -1.37 -10.08
CA SER A 170 27.46 -1.54 -10.13
C SER A 170 27.92 -1.69 -11.58
N GLY A 171 29.20 -1.53 -11.86
CA GLY A 171 29.74 -1.75 -13.19
C GLY A 171 30.01 -3.23 -13.48
N SER A 172 29.06 -3.96 -14.08
CA SER A 172 29.26 -5.20 -14.87
C SER A 172 27.98 -6.04 -14.98
N GLY A 173 27.69 -6.55 -16.18
CA GLY A 173 26.71 -7.61 -16.44
C GLY A 173 25.26 -7.26 -16.16
N GLU A 174 24.39 -8.26 -16.24
CA GLU A 174 22.99 -8.14 -15.83
C GLU A 174 22.88 -7.86 -14.33
N GLN A 175 22.04 -6.89 -13.97
CA GLN A 175 21.83 -6.53 -12.58
C GLN A 175 20.37 -6.34 -12.25
N SER A 176 19.99 -6.88 -11.10
CA SER A 176 18.74 -6.57 -10.42
C SER A 176 19.02 -5.90 -9.08
N ARG A 177 18.29 -4.83 -8.79
CA ARG A 177 18.40 -4.04 -7.56
C ARG A 177 17.02 -3.79 -6.98
N SER A 178 16.94 -3.72 -5.65
CA SER A 178 15.70 -3.47 -4.93
C SER A 178 15.99 -2.64 -3.68
N VAL A 179 15.24 -1.55 -3.51
CA VAL A 179 15.27 -0.70 -2.32
C VAL A 179 13.87 -0.69 -1.72
N LEU A 180 13.70 -1.38 -0.58
CA LEU A 180 12.38 -1.72 -0.02
C LEU A 180 11.82 -0.69 0.97
N ASN A 181 12.68 0.20 1.49
CA ASN A 181 12.36 1.09 2.60
C ASN A 181 12.47 2.57 2.20
N LEU A 182 12.09 2.91 0.97
CA LEU A 182 12.01 4.32 0.58
C LEU A 182 10.89 5.01 1.37
N ASN A 183 11.09 6.29 1.66
CA ASN A 183 10.13 7.17 2.31
C ASN A 183 10.22 8.56 1.70
N ILE A 184 10.02 8.63 0.38
CA ILE A 184 10.13 9.87 -0.38
C ILE A 184 8.73 10.39 -0.67
N ASP A 185 8.45 11.58 -0.18
CA ASP A 185 7.17 12.24 -0.36
C ASP A 185 7.14 13.12 -1.60
N PHE A 186 5.97 13.15 -2.24
CA PHE A 186 5.58 14.14 -3.22
C PHE A 186 4.14 14.59 -2.93
N VAL A 187 3.72 15.71 -3.49
CA VAL A 187 2.35 16.24 -3.39
C VAL A 187 1.61 16.10 -4.72
N ALA A 188 0.29 16.20 -4.69
CA ALA A 188 -0.52 16.23 -5.91
C ALA A 188 -0.03 17.34 -6.86
N GLY A 189 0.09 17.01 -8.15
CA GLY A 189 0.62 17.91 -9.19
C GLY A 189 2.14 17.86 -9.37
N ASP A 190 2.90 17.25 -8.46
CA ASP A 190 4.34 17.03 -8.67
C ASP A 190 4.59 16.13 -9.87
N LYS A 191 5.62 16.46 -10.66
CA LYS A 191 6.09 15.63 -11.77
C LYS A 191 7.23 14.70 -11.34
N ILE A 192 7.02 13.40 -11.42
CA ILE A 192 8.04 12.38 -11.13
C ILE A 192 8.80 12.00 -12.39
N ARG A 193 10.13 12.04 -12.33
CA ARG A 193 11.04 11.64 -13.42
C ARG A 193 12.23 10.88 -12.88
N LEU A 194 12.82 10.05 -13.72
CA LEU A 194 14.06 9.33 -13.43
C LEU A 194 15.14 9.69 -14.44
N ARG A 195 16.39 9.82 -13.95
CA ARG A 195 17.55 10.14 -14.78
C ARG A 195 18.72 9.24 -14.44
N ALA A 196 19.39 8.71 -15.45
CA ALA A 196 20.67 8.05 -15.28
C ALA A 196 21.76 9.10 -14.99
N ILE A 197 22.54 8.91 -13.93
CA ILE A 197 23.66 9.79 -13.56
C ILE A 197 24.85 8.92 -13.14
N GLY A 198 26.03 9.26 -13.64
CA GLY A 198 27.22 8.41 -13.54
C GLY A 198 27.52 7.73 -14.86
N GLY A 199 28.63 6.98 -14.91
CA GLY A 199 29.23 6.61 -16.19
C GLY A 199 29.99 7.79 -16.80
N GLY A 200 31.24 7.59 -17.20
CA GLY A 200 31.99 8.57 -17.99
C GLY A 200 32.05 8.15 -19.45
N GLY A 201 32.01 9.10 -20.39
CA GLY A 201 32.27 8.81 -21.81
C GLY A 201 31.26 7.85 -22.46
N ALA A 202 31.75 6.81 -23.15
CA ALA A 202 30.94 5.84 -23.89
C ALA A 202 30.24 4.78 -23.02
N ASN A 203 30.25 4.95 -21.70
CA ASN A 203 29.72 3.97 -20.76
C ASN A 203 28.20 4.11 -20.67
N ARG A 204 27.50 3.01 -20.91
CA ARG A 204 26.04 2.94 -20.90
C ARG A 204 25.55 1.69 -20.20
N ILE A 205 24.34 1.76 -19.66
CA ILE A 205 23.55 0.59 -19.30
C ILE A 205 22.47 0.40 -20.37
N GLU A 206 22.15 -0.84 -20.65
CA GLU A 206 21.17 -1.24 -21.67
C GLU A 206 19.98 -1.93 -21.00
N ASP A 207 18.88 -2.05 -21.74
CA ASP A 207 17.67 -2.80 -21.36
C ASP A 207 17.22 -2.53 -19.93
N THR A 208 17.13 -1.24 -19.61
CA THR A 208 16.87 -0.79 -18.24
C THR A 208 15.38 -0.66 -18.00
N ILE A 209 14.90 -1.28 -16.92
CA ILE A 209 13.52 -1.15 -16.43
C ILE A 209 13.56 -0.80 -14.96
N ILE A 210 12.95 0.33 -14.59
CA ILE A 210 12.83 0.81 -13.22
C ILE A 210 11.35 0.87 -12.84
N THR A 211 11.01 0.27 -11.71
CA THR A 211 9.66 0.34 -11.16
C THR A 211 9.68 1.11 -9.84
N LEU A 212 8.74 2.02 -9.65
CA LEU A 212 8.48 2.72 -8.40
C LEU A 212 7.16 2.23 -7.82
N TRP A 213 7.13 1.94 -6.52
CA TRP A 213 5.92 1.57 -5.79
C TRP A 213 5.49 2.72 -4.91
N ILE A 214 4.23 3.10 -5.04
CA ILE A 214 3.67 4.28 -4.44
C ILE A 214 2.46 3.90 -3.61
N LYS A 215 2.36 4.52 -2.44
CA LYS A 215 1.12 4.54 -1.66
C LYS A 215 0.66 5.98 -1.47
N TRP A 216 -0.64 6.18 -1.55
CA TRP A 216 -1.23 7.50 -1.39
C TRP A 216 -1.35 7.85 0.08
N ARG A 217 -1.14 9.12 0.41
CA ARG A 217 -1.24 9.61 1.78
C ARG A 217 -2.66 10.08 2.06
N LYS A 218 -3.13 9.76 3.25
CA LYS A 218 -4.32 10.39 3.82
C LYS A 218 -3.94 11.83 4.20
N VAL A 219 -4.46 12.82 3.48
CA VAL A 219 -4.40 14.23 3.86
C VAL A 219 -5.39 14.55 4.99
#